data_AF-A0A7K4HD76-F1
#
_entry.id   AF-A0A7K4HD76-F1
#
_cell.length_a   1.000
_cell.length_b   1.000
_cell.length_c   1.000
_cell.angle_alpha   90.00
_cell.angle_beta   90.00
_cell.angle_gamma   90.00
#
_symmetry.space_group_name_H-M   'P 1'
#
loop_
_entity.id
_entity.type
_entity.pdbx_description
1 polymer ?
#
loop_
_entity_poly.entity_id
_entity_poly.type
_entity_poly.pdbx_seq_one_letter_code
_entity_poly.pdbx_strand_id
1 'polypeptide(L)' 'MTRIKICPKCKKPTLKNAVNVSGWLAPDLYECTNCRYIGSLFLEIDPKDLKEKNISFEESSD' A
#
# COMPACT_ATOMS: atom_id res chain seq x y z
N MET A 1 2.76 -8.74 12.66
CA MET A 1 2.25 -8.91 11.29
C MET A 1 2.62 -7.67 10.50
N THR A 2 3.46 -7.79 9.47
CA THR A 2 3.88 -6.63 8.67
C THR A 2 2.77 -6.30 7.67
N ARG A 3 2.12 -5.14 7.78
CA ARG A 3 1.09 -4.71 6.82
C ARG A 3 1.71 -3.75 5.81
N ILE A 4 1.48 -3.98 4.52
CA ILE A 4 2.07 -3.16 3.44
C ILE A 4 1.09 -2.06 3.05
N LYS A 5 1.56 -0.81 3.06
CA LYS A 5 0.77 0.36 2.63
C LYS A 5 0.96 0.62 1.14
N ILE A 6 -0.13 0.69 0.40
CA ILE A 6 -0.14 0.82 -1.06
C ILE A 6 -0.84 2.12 -1.47
N CYS A 7 -0.29 2.80 -2.48
CA CYS A 7 -0.90 4.01 -3.03
C CYS A 7 -2.28 3.70 -3.64
N PRO A 8 -3.35 4.42 -3.26
CA PRO A 8 -4.71 4.15 -3.75
C PRO A 8 -4.87 4.48 -5.25
N LYS A 9 -4.03 5.36 -5.81
CA LYS A 9 -4.05 5.70 -7.24
C LYS A 9 -3.24 4.73 -8.09
N CYS A 10 -1.98 4.47 -7.70
CA CYS A 10 -1.06 3.65 -8.50
C CYS A 10 -1.21 2.16 -8.25
N LYS A 11 -1.79 1.75 -7.11
CA LYS A 11 -1.81 0.35 -6.65
C LYS A 11 -0.40 -0.25 -6.54
N LYS A 12 0.59 0.57 -6.16
CA LYS A 12 2.01 0.18 -5.97
C LYS A 12 2.54 0.58 -4.57
N PRO A 13 3.50 -0.17 -3.98
CA PRO A 13 4.12 0.14 -2.68
C PRO A 13 5.11 1.31 -2.80
N THR A 14 4.59 2.51 -2.96
CA THR A 14 5.35 3.72 -3.30
C THR A 14 5.07 4.90 -2.36
N LEU A 15 4.36 4.64 -1.25
CA LEU A 15 4.04 5.65 -0.24
C LEU A 15 5.20 5.86 0.73
N LYS A 16 5.43 7.12 1.09
CA LYS A 16 6.33 7.57 2.16
C LYS A 16 5.59 8.58 3.05
N ASN A 17 6.06 8.83 4.27
CA ASN A 17 5.51 9.90 5.09
C ASN A 17 5.78 11.25 4.41
N ALA A 18 4.73 12.05 4.23
CA ALA A 18 4.83 13.39 3.65
C ALA A 18 5.31 14.43 4.67
N VAL A 19 5.06 14.18 5.96
CA VAL A 19 5.45 15.07 7.06
C VAL A 19 6.02 14.26 8.23
N ASN A 20 6.96 14.86 8.96
CA ASN A 20 7.54 14.27 10.17
C ASN A 20 6.77 14.67 11.45
N VAL A 21 5.67 15.41 11.31
CA VAL A 21 4.78 15.81 12.40
C VAL A 21 3.56 14.89 12.46
N SER A 22 3.78 13.65 12.88
CA SER A 22 2.74 12.64 13.07
C SER A 22 2.37 12.49 14.56
N GLY A 23 1.10 12.31 14.90
CA GLY A 23 0.67 12.00 16.28
C GLY A 23 -0.66 12.65 16.66
N TRP A 24 -0.77 13.16 17.89
CA TRP A 24 -1.99 13.80 18.41
C TRP A 24 -2.42 15.05 17.61
N LEU A 25 -1.46 15.79 17.04
CA LEU A 25 -1.73 17.04 16.35
C LEU A 25 -2.29 16.87 14.93
N ALA A 26 -1.89 15.83 14.21
CA ALA A 26 -2.26 15.65 12.81
C ALA A 26 -2.22 14.17 12.41
N PRO A 27 -3.16 13.73 11.54
CA PRO A 27 -3.15 12.38 11.00
C PRO A 27 -1.90 12.14 10.16
N ASP A 28 -1.48 10.87 10.07
CA ASP A 28 -0.40 10.48 9.17
C ASP A 28 -0.76 10.84 7.73
N LEU A 29 0.13 11.60 7.10
CA LEU A 29 -0.01 12.00 5.71
C LEU A 29 1.05 11.28 4.88
N TYR A 30 0.62 10.70 3.76
CA TYR A 30 1.49 9.93 2.87
C TYR A 30 1.65 10.65 1.53
N GLU A 31 2.87 10.66 1.02
CA GLU A 31 3.19 11.07 -0.35
C GLU A 31 3.58 9.85 -1.19
N CYS A 32 3.01 9.75 -2.38
CA CYS A 32 3.40 8.75 -3.38
C CYS A 32 4.55 9.28 -4.24
N THR A 33 5.69 8.58 -4.25
CA THR A 33 6.85 8.96 -5.05
C THR A 33 6.65 8.78 -6.56
N ASN A 34 5.56 8.14 -6.98
CA ASN A 34 5.24 7.91 -8.39
C ASN A 34 4.24 8.95 -8.93
N CYS A 35 3.03 9.05 -8.36
CA CYS A 35 1.98 9.93 -8.88
C CYS A 35 1.78 11.23 -8.09
N ARG A 36 2.62 11.50 -7.08
CA ARG A 36 2.51 12.70 -6.21
C ARG A 36 1.18 12.82 -5.47
N TYR A 37 0.48 11.70 -5.26
CA TYR A 37 -0.67 11.67 -4.35
C TYR A 37 -0.21 12.07 -2.94
N ILE A 38 -0.94 12.98 -2.31
CA ILE A 38 -0.75 13.38 -0.92
C ILE A 38 -2.08 13.21 -0.18
N GLY A 39 -2.07 12.44 0.91
CA GLY A 39 -3.25 12.23 1.74
C GLY A 39 -3.07 11.15 2.79
N SER A 40 -4.04 11.00 3.69
CA SER A 40 -4.01 10.02 4.78
C SER A 40 -4.51 8.62 4.37
N LEU A 41 -5.19 8.51 3.22
CA LEU A 41 -5.73 7.23 2.74
C LEU A 41 -4.65 6.38 2.06
N PHE A 42 -4.64 5.10 2.38
CA PHE A 42 -3.83 4.07 1.74
C PHE A 42 -4.61 2.75 1.68
N LEU A 43 -4.22 1.88 0.75
CA LEU A 43 -4.69 0.50 0.72
C LEU A 43 -3.76 -0.33 1.60
N GLU A 44 -4.34 -1.18 2.45
CA GLU A 44 -3.60 -2.08 3.31
C GLU A 44 -3.71 -3.51 2.78
N ILE A 45 -2.56 -4.18 2.64
CA ILE A 45 -2.49 -5.55 2.11
C ILE A 45 -1.70 -6.41 3.10
N ASP A 46 -2.20 -7.62 3.37
CA ASP A 46 -1.43 -8.64 4.09
C ASP A 46 -0.42 -9.26 3.12
N PRO A 47 0.89 -9.31 3.44
CA PRO A 47 1.88 -10.00 2.61
C PRO A 47 1.57 -11.47 2.34
N LYS A 48 0.70 -12.11 3.15
CA LYS A 48 0.20 -13.46 2.86
C LYS A 48 -0.65 -13.49 1.59
N ASP A 49 -1.52 -12.49 1.40
CA ASP A 49 -2.39 -12.37 0.22
C ASP A 49 -1.60 -12.16 -1.08
N LEU A 50 -0.37 -11.62 -0.97
CA LEU A 50 0.54 -11.47 -2.12
C LEU A 50 1.20 -12.79 -2.54
N LYS A 51 1.44 -13.72 -1.59
CA LYS A 51 2.11 -15.00 -1.88
C LYS A 51 1.21 -15.95 -2.66
N GLU A 52 -0.11 -15.86 -2.46
CA GLU A 52 -1.08 -16.73 -3.13
C GLU A 52 -1.27 -16.38 -4.62
N LYS A 53 -0.89 -15.17 -5.06
CA LYS A 53 -0.96 -14.79 -6.49
C LYS A 53 0.21 -15.24 -7.35
N ASN A 54 1.24 -15.84 -6.76
CA ASN A 54 2.24 -16.60 -7.51
C ASN A 54 1.90 -18.11 -7.56
N ILE A 55 0.71 -18.51 -7.09
CA ILE A 55 0.16 -19.87 -7.17
C ILE A 55 -1.31 -19.76 -7.61
N SER A 56 -1.55 -19.31 -8.84
CA SER A 56 -2.84 -19.43 -9.55
C SER A 56 -2.76 -18.87 -10.98
N PHE A 57 -1.81 -19.36 -11.77
CA PHE A 57 -1.89 -19.30 -13.25
C PHE A 57 -1.66 -20.66 -13.93
N GLU A 58 -1.62 -21.74 -13.16
CA GLU A 58 -1.73 -23.16 -13.52
C GLU A 58 -2.46 -23.77 -12.29
N GLU A 59 -3.60 -24.46 -12.30
CA GLU A 59 -4.37 -25.20 -13.29
C GLU A 59 -5.87 -24.91 -13.10
N SER A 60 -6.57 -24.69 -14.19
CA SER A 60 -8.00 -25.03 -14.32
C SER A 60 -8.21 -25.47 -15.76
N SER A 61 -7.66 -26.65 -16.06
CA SER A 61 -8.09 -27.49 -17.16
C SER A 61 -8.93 -28.60 -16.55
N ASP A 62 -10.25 -28.40 -16.52
CA ASP A 62 -11.19 -29.52 -16.66
C ASP A 62 -11.38 -29.79 -18.16
#